data_AF-A0A951MKV4-F1
#
_entry.id   AF-A0A951MKV4-F1
#
_cell.length_a   1.000
_cell.length_b   1.000
_cell.length_c   1.000
_cell.angle_alpha   90.00
_cell.angle_beta   90.00
_cell.angle_gamma   90.00
#
_symmetry.space_group_name_H-M   'P 1'
#
loop_
_entity.id
_entity.type
_entity.pdbx_description
1 polymer ?
#
loop_
_entity_poly.entity_id
_entity_poly.type
_entity_poly.pdbx_seq_one_letter_code
_entity_poly.pdbx_strand_id
1 'polypeptide(L)' 'QAPVLAVSPLPETRRRMALLWGVVPVEGGIDDPDALHGEARRVARESGLAVEGDSILRVWGFHHEPELNVPTLSVLRV' A
#
# COMPACT_ATOMS: atom_id res chain seq x y z
N GLN A 1 12.15 12.04 4.77
CA GLN A 1 11.72 11.14 3.68
C GLN A 1 10.94 10.00 4.29
N ALA A 2 9.88 9.51 3.64
CA ALA A 2 9.08 8.37 4.12
C ALA A 2 9.21 7.19 3.15
N PRO A 3 9.35 5.94 3.63
CA PRO A 3 9.41 4.75 2.79
C PRO A 3 8.06 4.47 2.10
N VAL A 4 8.09 3.85 0.92
CA VAL A 4 6.88 3.43 0.21
C VAL A 4 6.63 1.95 0.43
N LEU A 5 5.56 1.61 1.13
CA LEU A 5 5.07 0.23 1.24
C LEU A 5 4.22 -0.10 0.01
N ALA A 6 4.69 -1.01 -0.84
CA ALA A 6 3.95 -1.45 -2.04
C ALA A 6 3.38 -2.85 -1.83
N VAL A 7 2.05 -2.97 -1.84
CA VAL A 7 1.33 -4.20 -1.49
C VAL A 7 0.89 -4.94 -2.76
N SER A 8 1.21 -6.23 -2.87
CA SER A 8 0.71 -7.06 -3.98
C SER A 8 0.64 -8.55 -3.60
N PRO A 9 -0.42 -9.27 -4.01
CA PRO A 9 -0.51 -10.70 -3.73
C PRO A 9 0.43 -11.49 -4.64
N LEU A 10 0.73 -10.94 -5.83
CA LEU A 10 1.53 -11.60 -6.86
C LEU A 10 3.03 -11.56 -6.52
N PRO A 11 3.71 -12.71 -6.34
CA PRO A 11 5.13 -12.75 -6.02
C PRO A 11 6.01 -12.10 -7.11
N GLU A 12 5.62 -12.22 -8.38
CA GLU A 12 6.36 -11.60 -9.49
C GLU A 12 6.33 -10.08 -9.46
N THR A 13 5.19 -9.49 -9.10
CA THR A 13 5.02 -8.05 -8.95
C THR A 13 5.89 -7.52 -7.80
N ARG A 14 5.88 -8.21 -6.65
CA ARG A 14 6.75 -7.89 -5.51
C ARG A 14 8.24 -7.94 -5.86
N ARG A 15 8.68 -8.95 -6.60
CA ARG A 15 10.08 -9.06 -7.08
C ARG A 15 10.47 -7.90 -8.00
N ARG A 16 9.57 -7.47 -8.89
CA ARG A 16 9.81 -6.29 -9.76
C ARG A 16 9.89 -5.00 -8.95
N MET A 17 9.00 -4.84 -7.97
CA MET A 17 8.97 -3.67 -7.08
C MET A 17 10.24 -3.53 -6.23
N ALA A 18 10.93 -4.62 -5.89
CA ALA A 18 12.20 -4.58 -5.16
C ALA A 18 13.33 -3.85 -5.93
N LEU A 19 13.17 -3.62 -7.23
CA LEU A 19 14.11 -2.85 -8.05
C LEU A 19 13.85 -1.34 -7.98
N LEU A 20 12.74 -0.90 -7.37
CA LEU A 20 12.36 0.50 -7.27
C LEU A 20 12.99 1.14 -6.03
N TRP A 21 13.62 2.30 -6.22
CA TRP A 21 14.27 3.02 -5.13
C TRP A 21 13.26 3.46 -4.06
N GLY A 22 13.54 3.13 -2.79
CA GLY A 22 12.71 3.53 -1.65
C GLY A 22 11.39 2.77 -1.50
N VAL A 23 11.19 1.70 -2.29
CA VAL A 23 10.00 0.84 -2.21
C VAL A 23 10.31 -0.43 -1.41
N VAL A 24 9.45 -0.73 -0.45
CA VAL A 24 9.44 -1.98 0.31
C VAL A 24 8.23 -2.79 -0.16
N PRO A 25 8.43 -3.86 -0.96
CA PRO A 25 7.35 -4.72 -1.39
C PRO A 25 6.84 -5.60 -0.24
N VAL A 26 5.53 -5.65 -0.05
CA VAL A 26 4.87 -6.44 1.00
C VAL A 26 3.84 -7.38 0.40
N GLU A 27 3.77 -8.58 0.93
CA GLU A 27 2.70 -9.52 0.62
C GLU A 27 1.37 -9.02 1.16
N GLY A 28 0.38 -8.91 0.30
CA GLY A 28 -0.98 -8.58 0.69
C GLY A 28 -1.85 -8.37 -0.53
N GLY A 29 -3.15 -8.56 -0.35
CA GLY A 29 -4.15 -8.36 -1.40
C GLY A 29 -5.34 -7.64 -0.79
N ILE A 30 -6.12 -7.01 -1.65
CA ILE A 30 -7.36 -6.37 -1.24
C ILE A 30 -8.47 -7.15 -1.90
N ASP A 31 -9.08 -8.05 -1.14
CA ASP A 31 -10.25 -8.80 -1.59
C ASP A 31 -11.54 -8.03 -1.27
N ASP A 32 -11.50 -7.10 -0.31
CA ASP A 32 -12.63 -6.31 0.16
C ASP A 32 -12.29 -4.80 0.21
N PRO A 33 -12.98 -3.96 -0.58
CA PRO A 33 -12.85 -2.50 -0.52
C PRO A 33 -13.13 -1.90 0.86
N ASP A 34 -14.03 -2.48 1.65
CA ASP A 34 -14.37 -1.94 2.97
C ASP A 34 -13.26 -2.22 4.01
N ALA A 35 -12.46 -3.27 3.79
CA ALA A 35 -11.32 -3.64 4.61
C ALA A 35 -10.04 -2.82 4.32
N LEU A 36 -10.02 -2.03 3.24
CA LEU A 36 -8.86 -1.29 2.75
C LEU A 36 -8.15 -0.40 3.78
N HIS A 37 -8.91 0.20 4.71
CA HIS A 37 -8.32 1.07 5.74
C HIS A 37 -7.66 0.26 6.86
N GLY A 38 -8.24 -0.87 7.24
CA GLY A 38 -7.69 -1.76 8.26
C GLY A 38 -6.40 -2.41 7.78
N GLU A 39 -6.42 -2.89 6.53
CA GLU A 39 -5.27 -3.53 5.90
C GLU A 39 -4.06 -2.60 5.79
N ALA A 40 -4.27 -1.35 5.37
CA ALA A 40 -3.19 -0.36 5.30
C ALA A 40 -2.51 -0.11 6.67
N ARG A 41 -3.30 -0.05 7.75
CA ARG A 41 -2.75 0.10 9.12
C ARG A 41 -2.01 -1.15 9.57
N ARG A 42 -2.58 -2.33 9.28
CA ARG A 42 -1.98 -3.63 9.61
C ARG A 42 -0.60 -3.75 8.95
N VAL A 43 -0.52 -3.55 7.63
CA VAL A 43 0.72 -3.59 6.86
C VAL A 43 1.73 -2.57 7.37
N ALA A 44 1.31 -1.35 7.67
CA ALA A 44 2.20 -0.32 8.21
C ALA A 44 2.81 -0.73 9.56
N ARG A 45 1.99 -1.24 10.50
CA ARG A 45 2.47 -1.74 11.81
C ARG A 45 3.37 -2.97 11.68
N GLU A 46 2.96 -3.96 10.90
CA GLU A 46 3.71 -5.22 10.72
C GLU A 46 5.06 -5.01 10.04
N SER A 47 5.18 -4.00 9.17
CA SER A 47 6.45 -3.63 8.56
C SER A 47 7.45 -3.00 9.54
N GLY A 48 7.01 -2.59 10.73
CA GLY A 48 7.82 -1.86 11.72
C GLY A 48 8.14 -0.42 11.31
N LEU A 49 7.54 0.10 10.23
CA LEU A 49 7.80 1.44 9.70
C LEU A 49 6.85 2.52 10.25
N ALA A 50 5.79 2.12 10.95
CA ALA A 50 4.87 3.03 11.61
C ALA A 50 4.38 2.44 12.93
N VAL A 51 4.13 3.33 13.91
CA VAL A 51 3.57 2.99 15.22
C VAL A 51 2.24 3.69 15.45
N GLU A 52 1.53 3.31 16.52
CA GLU A 52 0.26 3.93 16.89
C GLU A 52 0.39 5.45 17.00
N GLY A 53 -0.54 6.18 16.37
CA GLY A 53 -0.56 7.64 16.35
C GLY A 53 0.15 8.29 15.14
N ASP A 54 1.00 7.55 14.43
CA ASP A 54 1.61 7.99 13.18
C ASP A 54 0.55 8.21 12.09
N SER A 55 0.90 9.02 11.09
CA SER A 55 0.05 9.24 9.92
C SER A 55 0.65 8.50 8.71
N ILE A 56 -0.19 7.76 8.01
CA ILE A 56 0.15 7.09 6.75
C ILE A 56 -0.67 7.66 5.60
N LEU A 57 -0.06 7.75 4.43
CA LEU A 57 -0.73 8.08 3.18
C LEU A 57 -1.00 6.79 2.42
N ARG A 58 -2.28 6.46 2.21
CA ARG A 58 -2.70 5.33 1.39
C ARG A 58 -3.07 5.82 -0.01
N VAL A 59 -2.60 5.11 -1.03
CA VAL A 59 -2.99 5.30 -2.43
C VAL A 59 -3.46 3.96 -2.99
N TRP A 60 -4.63 3.92 -3.62
CA TRP A 60 -5.20 2.70 -4.20
C TRP A 60 -6.13 3.04 -5.38
N GLY A 61 -6.64 2.02 -6.09
CA GLY A 61 -7.61 2.21 -7.17
C GLY A 61 -6.97 2.53 -8.53
N PHE A 62 -5.73 2.08 -8.75
CA PHE A 62 -5.10 2.20 -10.06
C PHE A 62 -5.73 1.22 -11.07
N HIS A 63 -5.92 1.68 -12.30
CA HIS A 63 -6.43 0.87 -13.39
C HIS A 63 -5.55 1.02 -14.64
N HIS A 64 -5.47 -0.04 -15.46
CA HIS A 64 -4.66 -0.05 -16.68
C HIS A 64 -5.33 0.74 -17.82
N GLU A 65 -6.66 0.73 -17.89
CA GLU A 65 -7.43 1.60 -18.78
C GLU A 65 -7.41 3.04 -18.23
N PRO A 66 -6.91 4.02 -19.01
CA PRO A 66 -6.74 5.40 -18.52
C PRO A 66 -8.04 6.06 -18.05
N GLU A 67 -9.17 5.75 -18.68
CA GLU A 67 -10.48 6.32 -18.35
C GLU A 67 -11.02 5.86 -16.99
N LEU A 68 -10.57 4.69 -16.53
CA LEU A 68 -10.97 4.10 -15.25
C LEU A 68 -9.92 4.34 -14.15
N ASN A 69 -8.78 4.96 -14.48
CA ASN A 69 -7.67 5.16 -13.57
C ASN A 69 -7.92 6.37 -12.64
N VAL A 70 -8.77 6.18 -11.64
CA VAL A 70 -9.15 7.20 -10.66
C VAL A 70 -8.62 6.79 -9.27
N PRO A 71 -7.31 6.99 -9.00
CA PRO A 71 -6.74 6.58 -7.73
C PRO A 71 -7.27 7.44 -6.58
N THR A 72 -7.54 6.79 -5.46
CA THR A 72 -7.99 7.43 -4.24
C THR A 72 -6.82 7.58 -3.27
N LEU A 73 -6.65 8.81 -2.75
CA LEU A 73 -5.71 9.10 -1.68
C LEU A 73 -6.46 9.27 -0.35
N SER A 74 -5.92 8.68 0.72
CA SER A 74 -6.48 8.81 2.06
C SER A 74 -5.37 8.93 3.08
N VAL A 75 -5.51 9.89 4.00
CA VAL A 75 -4.63 10.01 5.17
C VAL A 75 -5.26 9.24 6.32
N LEU A 76 -4.54 8.26 6.85
CA LEU A 76 -4.99 7.44 7.97
C LEU A 76 -4.07 7.65 9.15
N ARG A 77 -4.65 7.70 10.35
CA ARG A 77 -3.87 7.53 11.58
C ARG A 77 -3.74 6.03 11.85
N VAL A 78 -2.49 5.57 12.05
CA VAL A 78 -2.16 4.19 12.40
C VAL A 78 -2.76 3.87 13.75
#